data_AF-A0ABD0P978-F1
#
_entry.id   AF-A0ABD0P978-F1
#
_cell.length_a   1.000
_cell.length_b   1.000
_cell.length_c   1.000
_cell.angle_alpha   90.00
_cell.angle_beta   90.00
_cell.angle_gamma   90.00
#
_symmetry.space_group_name_H-M   'P 1'
#
loop_
_entity.id
_entity.type
_entity.pdbx_description
1 polymer ?
#
loop_
_entity_poly.entity_id
_entity_poly.type
_entity_poly.pdbx_seq_one_letter_code
_entity_poly.pdbx_strand_id
1 'polypeptide(L)' 'MATHPAPLPLREFCPLYYLLNAIPVKIQKGFRSVLVYLTALDSNNDYIAIGSSIGMLYLYCRRVSQMNKYNLE' A
#
# COMPACT_ATOMS: atom_id res chain seq x y z
N MET A 1 -1.69 -6.40 -34.63
CA MET A 1 -1.66 -6.91 -33.24
C MET A 1 -1.57 -5.71 -32.33
N ALA A 2 -2.64 -5.37 -31.60
CA ALA A 2 -2.58 -4.29 -30.62
C ALA A 2 -1.78 -4.81 -29.41
N THR A 3 -0.55 -4.35 -29.27
CA THR A 3 0.23 -4.55 -28.04
C THR A 3 -0.45 -3.76 -26.93
N HIS A 4 -1.24 -4.44 -26.10
CA HIS A 4 -1.70 -3.86 -24.85
C HIS A 4 -0.46 -3.42 -24.06
N PRO A 5 -0.37 -2.14 -23.64
CA PRO A 5 0.74 -1.72 -22.79
C PRO A 5 0.71 -2.61 -21.54
N ALA A 6 1.84 -3.23 -21.23
CA ALA A 6 1.98 -3.99 -20.01
C ALA A 6 1.52 -3.09 -18.84
N PRO A 7 0.67 -3.59 -17.93
CA PRO A 7 0.20 -2.79 -16.80
C PRO A 7 1.43 -2.25 -16.08
N LEU A 8 1.57 -0.92 -16.10
CA LEU A 8 2.68 -0.26 -15.45
C LEU A 8 2.57 -0.53 -13.95
N PRO A 9 3.68 -0.87 -13.27
CA PRO A 9 3.66 -1.05 -11.83
C PRO A 9 3.18 0.25 -11.18
N LEU A 10 2.14 0.16 -10.33
CA LEU A 10 1.64 1.32 -9.59
C LEU A 10 2.73 1.78 -8.63
N ARG A 11 3.22 3.00 -8.82
CA ARG A 11 4.32 3.61 -8.08
C ARG A 11 3.99 5.04 -7.70
N GLU A 12 3.72 5.27 -6.44
CA GLU A 12 3.35 6.57 -5.90
C GLU A 12 4.15 6.85 -4.63
N PHE A 13 4.77 8.04 -4.56
CA PHE A 13 5.61 8.47 -3.44
C PHE A 13 5.17 9.86 -2.98
N CYS A 14 3.99 9.92 -2.38
CA CYS A 14 3.37 11.14 -1.87
C CYS A 14 2.37 10.76 -0.76
N PRO A 15 1.84 11.72 0.02
CA PRO A 15 0.79 11.41 0.98
C PRO A 15 -0.47 10.85 0.28
N LEU A 16 -0.76 9.56 0.50
CA LEU A 16 -1.81 8.80 -0.19
C LEU A 16 -3.17 8.88 0.54
N TYR A 17 -3.58 10.09 0.94
CA TYR A 17 -4.82 10.31 1.70
C TYR A 17 -6.07 9.79 0.98
N TYR A 18 -6.08 9.86 -0.35
CA TYR A 18 -7.17 9.37 -1.17
C TYR A 18 -7.40 7.87 -0.96
N LEU A 19 -6.33 7.10 -0.76
CA LEU A 19 -6.39 5.65 -0.59
C LEU A 19 -7.04 5.29 0.75
N LEU A 20 -6.70 6.02 1.81
CA LEU A 20 -7.35 5.89 3.12
C LEU A 20 -8.83 6.29 3.05
N ASN A 21 -9.15 7.38 2.34
CA ASN A 21 -10.52 7.86 2.18
C ASN A 21 -11.39 6.91 1.32
N ALA A 22 -10.78 6.15 0.41
CA ALA A 22 -11.47 5.12 -0.38
C ALA A 22 -11.85 3.87 0.43
N ILE A 23 -11.19 3.61 1.56
CA ILE A 23 -11.53 2.48 2.43
C ILE A 23 -12.86 2.78 3.13
N PRO A 24 -13.85 1.86 3.14
CA PRO A 24 -15.10 2.08 3.87
C PRO A 24 -14.87 2.36 5.36
N VAL A 25 -15.56 3.38 5.90
CA VAL A 25 -15.43 3.82 7.31
C VAL A 25 -15.59 2.68 8.32
N LYS A 26 -16.37 1.65 7.99
CA LYS A 26 -16.54 0.44 8.82
C LYS A 26 -15.24 -0.33 9.03
N ILE A 27 -14.38 -0.37 8.00
CA ILE A 27 -13.07 -1.06 8.00
C ILE A 27 -11.96 -0.11 8.49
N GLN A 28 -12.13 1.20 8.30
CA GLN A 28 -11.18 2.22 8.81
C GLN A 28 -11.08 2.27 10.33
N LYS A 29 -12.06 1.77 11.10
CA LYS A 29 -12.03 1.83 12.57
C LYS A 29 -10.77 1.17 13.18
N GLY A 30 -10.21 0.14 12.52
CA GLY A 30 -8.95 -0.48 12.94
C GLY A 30 -7.70 0.35 12.62
N PHE A 31 -7.78 1.30 11.68
CA PHE A 31 -6.68 2.17 11.27
C PHE A 31 -6.57 3.47 12.09
N ARG A 32 -7.59 3.84 12.87
CA ARG A 32 -7.68 5.14 13.55
C ARG A 32 -6.90 5.28 14.86
N SER A 33 -6.16 4.26 15.31
CA SER A 33 -5.52 4.33 16.63
C SER A 33 -4.30 5.27 16.69
N VAL A 34 -3.71 5.62 15.54
CA VAL A 34 -2.63 6.59 15.38
C VAL A 34 -2.81 7.19 13.97
N LEU A 35 -2.51 8.47 13.74
CA LEU A 35 -2.52 9.13 12.42
C LEU A 35 -1.41 8.55 11.52
N VAL A 36 -1.52 7.26 11.19
CA VAL A 36 -0.62 6.55 10.28
C VAL A 36 -1.08 6.84 8.87
N TYR A 37 -0.35 7.70 8.18
CA TYR A 37 -0.61 8.01 6.78
C TYR A 37 0.20 7.09 5.89
N LEU A 38 -0.42 6.63 4.82
CA LEU A 38 0.30 5.92 3.76
C LEU A 38 1.03 6.96 2.91
N THR A 39 2.32 6.75 2.67
CA THR A 39 3.22 7.74 2.02
C THR A 39 3.94 7.19 0.80
N ALA A 40 3.92 5.87 0.62
CA ALA A 40 4.49 5.21 -0.54
C ALA A 40 3.66 3.99 -0.91
N LEU A 41 3.53 3.72 -2.21
CA LEU A 41 2.93 2.52 -2.78
C LEU A 41 3.78 2.10 -3.98
N ASP A 42 4.33 0.90 -3.94
CA ASP A 42 4.92 0.23 -5.11
C ASP A 42 4.25 -1.14 -5.26
N SER A 43 3.93 -1.53 -6.49
CA SER A 43 3.35 -2.85 -6.74
C SER A 43 3.96 -3.47 -7.98
N ASN A 44 4.17 -4.78 -7.90
CA ASN A 44 4.52 -5.61 -9.03
C ASN A 44 3.60 -6.83 -9.06
N ASN A 45 3.95 -7.81 -9.90
CA ASN A 45 3.11 -9.00 -10.10
C ASN A 45 2.98 -9.86 -8.83
N ASP A 46 3.98 -9.83 -7.95
CA ASP A 46 4.09 -10.71 -6.80
C ASP A 46 3.85 -9.99 -5.47
N TYR A 47 4.16 -8.70 -5.41
CA TYR A 47 4.19 -7.93 -4.18
C TYR A 47 3.48 -6.59 -4.30
N ILE A 48 2.95 -6.13 -3.14
CA ILE A 48 2.52 -4.75 -2.93
C ILE A 48 3.27 -4.25 -1.70
N ALA A 49 4.09 -3.21 -1.87
CA ALA A 49 4.79 -2.53 -0.81
C ALA A 49 4.07 -1.23 -0.49
N ILE A 50 3.78 -1.00 0.80
CA ILE A 50 3.12 0.21 1.28
C ILE A 50 3.96 0.80 2.40
N GLY A 51 4.42 2.04 2.22
CA GLY A 51 5.13 2.79 3.24
C GLY A 51 4.19 3.69 4.03
N SER A 52 4.54 3.97 5.28
CA SER A 52 3.79 4.86 6.16
C SER A 52 4.64 6.01 6.70
N SER A 53 3.97 7.06 7.18
CA SER A 53 4.58 8.25 7.79
C SER A 53 5.29 8.00 9.12
N ILE A 54 5.17 6.79 9.69
CA ILE A 54 5.79 6.40 10.96
C ILE A 54 6.93 5.39 10.78
N GLY A 55 7.49 5.27 9.57
CA GLY A 55 8.60 4.34 9.30
C GLY A 55 8.21 2.87 9.18
N MET A 56 6.91 2.54 9.21
CA MET A 56 6.44 1.17 8.96
C MET A 56 6.31 0.89 7.46
N LEU A 57 6.85 -0.25 7.03
CA LEU A 57 6.71 -0.81 5.68
C LEU A 57 5.86 -2.08 5.74
N TYR A 58 4.78 -2.11 4.95
CA TYR A 58 3.89 -3.25 4.82
C TYR A 58 4.14 -3.91 3.46
N LEU A 59 4.58 -5.17 3.47
CA LEU A 59 4.83 -5.95 2.27
C LEU A 59 3.78 -7.05 2.17
N TYR A 60 2.90 -6.95 1.19
CA TYR A 60 1.93 -7.99 0.88
C TYR A 60 2.46 -8.89 -0.23
N CYS A 61 2.58 -10.19 0.04
CA CYS A 61 2.91 -11.20 -0.95
C CYS A 61 1.63 -11.82 -1.51
N ARG A 62 1.37 -11.63 -2.81
CA ARG A 62 0.19 -12.14 -3.52
C ARG A 62 0.19 -13.67 -3.62
N ARG A 63 1.37 -14.28 -3.76
CA ARG A 63 1.51 -15.75 -3.92
C ARG A 63 1.01 -16.53 -2.71
N VAL A 64 1.21 -15.99 -1.51
CA VAL A 64 0.82 -16.62 -0.23
C VAL A 64 -0.28 -15.85 0.49
N SER A 65 -0.81 -14.78 -0.12
CA SER A 65 -1.85 -13.90 0.46
C SER A 65 -1.53 -13.39 1.87
N GLN A 66 -0.26 -13.10 2.14
CA GLN A 66 0.22 -12.74 3.48
C GLN A 66 0.77 -11.31 3.50
N MET A 67 0.51 -10.59 4.59
CA MET A 67 1.11 -9.28 4.86
C MET A 67 2.18 -9.38 5.95
N ASN A 68 3.38 -8.93 5.61
CA ASN A 68 4.49 -8.74 6.55
C ASN A 68 4.67 -7.26 6.87
N LYS A 69 5.11 -6.97 8.10
CA LYS A 69 5.33 -5.61 8.60
C LYS A 69 6.79 -5.48 9.00
N TYR A 70 7.45 -4.43 8.54
CA TYR A 70 8.84 -4.10 8.88
C TYR A 70 8.88 -2.72 9.51
N ASN A 71 9.63 -2.57 10.60
CA ASN A 71 9.99 -1.28 11.14
C ASN A 71 11.34 -0.84 10.54
N LEU A 72 11.43 0.39 10.07
CA LEU A 72 12.64 1.00 9.49
C LEU A 72 13.36 1.94 10.48
N GLU A 73 12.91 2.03 11.73
CA GLU A 73 13.59 2.71 12.84
C GLU A 73 14.78 1.92 13.40
#